data_AF-A0A9E5WMU8-F1
#
_entry.id   AF-A0A9E5WMU8-F1
#
_cell.length_a   1.000
_cell.length_b   1.000
_cell.length_c   1.000
_cell.angle_alpha   90.00
_cell.angle_beta   90.00
_cell.angle_gamma   90.00
#
_symmetry.space_group_name_H-M   'P 1'
#
loop_
_entity.id
_entity.type
_entity.pdbx_description
1 polymer ?
#
loop_
_entity_poly.entity_id
_entity_poly.type
_entity_poly.pdbx_seq_one_letter_code
_entity_poly.pdbx_strand_id
1 'polypeptide(L)'
;MARQPLPPEGFLEDACFLLQQAAELAIKAVYQQCGWSFRYVHDLGELLDGLESRGMAITPELRRAERLTSYAVEARYPGLAPPITDAEYQEALQIAENVLSWAESLIP
;
A
#
# COMPACT_ATOMS: atom_id res chain seq x y z
N MET A 1 16.66 1.17 22.31
CA MET A 1 17.11 1.97 21.17
C MET A 1 16.00 2.97 20.78
N ALA A 2 15.70 3.92 21.66
CA ALA A 2 14.63 4.90 21.45
C ALA A 2 15.11 6.25 21.97
N ARG A 3 14.87 7.33 21.19
CA ARG A 3 15.31 8.74 21.36
C ARG A 3 16.39 9.19 20.39
N GLN A 4 16.18 8.96 19.10
CA GLN A 4 16.65 9.93 18.12
C GLN A 4 15.41 10.71 17.66
N PRO A 5 15.39 12.05 17.76
CA PRO A 5 14.33 12.83 17.14
C PRO A 5 14.39 12.56 15.63
N LEU A 6 13.27 12.12 15.06
CA LEU A 6 13.16 11.98 13.61
C LEU A 6 13.47 13.36 13.00
N PRO A 7 14.45 13.48 12.09
CA PRO A 7 14.53 14.66 11.26
C PRO A 7 13.19 14.83 10.52
N PRO A 8 12.76 16.05 10.15
CA PRO A 8 11.51 16.27 9.44
C PRO A 8 11.37 15.40 8.17
N GLU A 9 12.50 14.98 7.62
CA GLU A 9 12.65 14.02 6.53
C GLU A 9 12.01 12.66 6.86
N GLY A 10 12.25 12.10 8.06
CA GLY A 10 11.78 10.78 8.51
C GLY A 10 10.27 10.60 8.67
N PHE A 11 9.49 11.69 8.58
CA PHE A 11 8.03 11.65 8.71
C PHE A 11 7.35 11.11 7.46
N LEU A 12 7.94 11.35 6.28
CA LEU A 12 7.34 10.95 5.01
C LEU A 12 7.52 9.45 4.73
N GLU A 13 8.62 8.84 5.15
CA GLU A 13 8.83 7.39 5.06
C GLU A 13 7.82 6.64 5.92
N ASP A 14 7.64 7.06 7.18
CA ASP A 14 6.65 6.48 8.08
C ASP A 14 5.23 6.65 7.51
N ALA A 15 4.93 7.82 6.93
CA ALA A 15 3.64 8.08 6.31
C ALA A 15 3.41 7.19 5.08
N CYS A 16 4.39 7.07 4.18
CA CYS A 16 4.32 6.19 3.00
C CYS A 16 4.21 4.71 3.39
N PHE A 17 4.86 4.28 4.47
CA PHE A 17 4.67 2.94 5.03
C PHE A 17 3.23 2.72 5.48
N LEU A 18 2.63 3.66 6.21
CA LEU A 18 1.23 3.57 6.63
C LEU A 18 0.27 3.57 5.45
N LEU A 19 0.55 4.34 4.40
CA LEU A 19 -0.23 4.34 3.16
C LEU A 19 -0.17 3.00 2.43
N GLN A 20 1.02 2.38 2.36
CA GLN A 20 1.16 1.02 1.84
C GLN A 20 0.34 0.02 2.67
N GLN A 21 0.43 0.08 4.00
CA GLN A 21 -0.34 -0.81 4.89
C GLN A 21 -1.85 -0.61 4.76
N ALA A 22 -2.31 0.63 4.59
CA ALA A 22 -3.73 0.94 4.37
C ALA A 22 -4.24 0.28 3.06
N ALA A 23 -3.49 0.42 1.96
CA ALA A 23 -3.83 -0.22 0.70
C ALA A 23 -3.79 -1.75 0.81
N GLU A 24 -2.79 -2.32 1.50
CA GLU A 24 -2.66 -3.77 1.73
C GLU A 24 -3.87 -4.34 2.46
N LEU A 25 -4.26 -3.70 3.57
CA LEU A 25 -5.39 -4.12 4.39
C LEU A 25 -6.72 -3.96 3.65
N ALA A 26 -6.90 -2.90 2.88
CA ALA A 26 -8.08 -2.70 2.05
C ALA A 26 -8.23 -3.82 1.01
N ILE A 27 -7.16 -4.17 0.29
CA ILE A 27 -7.17 -5.29 -0.66
C ILE A 27 -7.49 -6.61 0.05
N LYS A 28 -6.86 -6.88 1.20
CA LYS A 28 -7.11 -8.10 2.00
C LYS A 28 -8.54 -8.14 2.57
N ALA A 29 -9.14 -7.01 2.87
CA ALA A 29 -10.54 -6.93 3.28
C ALA A 29 -11.48 -7.39 2.16
N VAL A 30 -11.19 -7.05 0.91
CA VAL A 30 -11.94 -7.55 -0.25
C VAL A 30 -11.83 -9.06 -0.39
N TYR A 31 -10.64 -9.64 -0.23
CA TYR A 31 -10.49 -11.10 -0.16
C TYR A 31 -11.36 -11.71 0.93
N GLN A 32 -11.35 -11.12 2.13
CA GLN A 32 -12.12 -11.61 3.27
C GLN A 32 -13.63 -11.52 3.03
N GLN A 33 -14.10 -10.43 2.40
CA GLN A 33 -15.49 -10.24 1.99
C GLN A 33 -15.96 -11.32 0.99
N CYS A 34 -15.08 -11.72 0.07
CA CYS A 34 -15.36 -12.80 -0.88
C CYS A 34 -15.18 -14.21 -0.29
N GLY A 35 -14.74 -14.34 0.97
CA GLY A 35 -14.43 -15.64 1.58
C GLY A 35 -13.22 -16.33 0.95
N TRP A 36 -12.30 -15.56 0.37
CA TRP A 36 -11.14 -16.06 -0.35
C TRP A 36 -9.86 -15.98 0.47
N SER A 37 -8.97 -16.95 0.30
CA SER A 37 -7.62 -16.89 0.85
C SER A 37 -6.69 -16.07 -0.06
N PHE A 38 -5.76 -15.35 0.56
CA PHE A 38 -4.68 -14.62 -0.12
C PHE A 38 -3.32 -15.16 0.34
N ARG A 39 -2.27 -14.89 -0.45
CA ARG A 39 -0.89 -15.18 -0.04
C ARG A 39 -0.44 -14.17 1.00
N TYR A 40 0.27 -14.61 2.04
CA TYR A 40 0.81 -13.75 3.10
C TYR A 40 2.05 -13.00 2.62
N VAL A 41 1.85 -12.07 1.69
CA VAL A 41 2.87 -11.18 1.14
C VAL A 41 2.48 -9.71 1.38
N HIS A 42 3.47 -8.83 1.23
CA HIS A 42 3.30 -7.37 1.25
C HIS A 42 3.32 -6.77 -0.17
N ASP A 43 3.45 -7.62 -1.19
CA ASP A 43 3.41 -7.21 -2.59
C ASP A 43 1.97 -6.95 -3.03
N LEU A 44 1.65 -5.68 -3.29
CA LEU A 44 0.31 -5.28 -3.66
C LEU A 44 -0.05 -5.72 -5.09
N GLY A 45 0.93 -5.79 -6.00
CA GLY A 45 0.71 -6.32 -7.35
C GLY A 45 0.30 -7.79 -7.29
N GLU A 46 1.00 -8.57 -6.47
CA GLU A 46 0.69 -9.98 -6.25
C GLU A 46 -0.71 -10.21 -5.65
N LEU A 47 -1.11 -9.36 -4.70
CA LEU A 47 -2.45 -9.41 -4.12
C LEU A 47 -3.53 -9.02 -5.14
N LEU A 48 -3.27 -8.04 -6.00
CA LEU A 48 -4.22 -7.64 -7.05
C LEU A 48 -4.34 -8.71 -8.14
N ASP A 49 -3.23 -9.31 -8.58
CA ASP A 49 -3.23 -10.41 -9.55
C ASP A 49 -4.04 -11.62 -9.05
N GLY A 50 -3.96 -11.90 -7.74
CA GLY A 50 -4.76 -12.96 -7.12
C GLY A 50 -6.28 -12.67 -7.16
N LEU A 51 -6.70 -11.41 -7.05
CA LEU A 51 -8.11 -11.02 -7.22
C LEU A 51 -8.53 -11.07 -8.68
N GLU A 52 -7.69 -10.56 -9.58
CA GLU A 52 -7.93 -10.55 -11.03
C GLU A 52 -8.10 -11.98 -11.57
N SER A 53 -7.25 -12.91 -11.14
CA SER A 53 -7.34 -14.34 -11.51
C SER A 53 -8.66 -15.01 -11.08
N ARG A 54 -9.38 -14.42 -10.11
CA ARG A 54 -10.68 -14.88 -9.62
C ARG A 54 -11.85 -14.10 -10.22
N GLY A 55 -11.59 -13.31 -11.26
CA GLY A 55 -12.60 -12.59 -12.03
C GLY A 55 -12.92 -11.18 -11.50
N MET A 56 -12.12 -10.65 -10.57
CA MET A 56 -12.29 -9.26 -10.13
C MET A 56 -11.72 -8.29 -11.17
N ALA A 57 -12.48 -7.26 -11.52
CA ALA A 57 -11.99 -6.23 -12.43
C ALA A 57 -10.98 -5.32 -11.71
N ILE A 58 -9.71 -5.40 -12.10
CA ILE A 58 -8.65 -4.52 -11.60
C ILE A 58 -8.33 -3.47 -12.68
N THR A 59 -8.65 -2.21 -12.39
CA THR A 59 -8.40 -1.12 -13.34
C THR A 59 -6.92 -0.74 -13.37
N PRO A 60 -6.43 -0.09 -14.45
CA PRO A 60 -5.08 0.47 -14.49
C PRO A 60 -4.77 1.40 -13.32
N GLU A 61 -5.77 2.16 -12.86
CA GLU A 61 -5.66 3.05 -11.71
C GLU A 61 -5.40 2.28 -10.41
N LEU A 62 -6.10 1.15 -10.18
CA LEU A 62 -5.85 0.28 -9.03
C LEU A 62 -4.48 -0.39 -9.12
N ARG A 63 -4.04 -0.76 -10.33
CA ARG A 63 -2.73 -1.38 -10.54
C ARG A 63 -1.56 -0.49 -10.13
N ARG A 64 -1.76 0.83 -10.05
CA ARG A 64 -0.76 1.75 -9.48
C ARG A 64 -0.41 1.44 -8.02
N ALA A 65 -1.25 0.70 -7.28
CA ALA A 65 -0.96 0.23 -5.92
C ALA A 65 0.35 -0.57 -5.82
N GLU A 66 0.76 -1.26 -6.89
CA GLU A 66 2.04 -1.97 -6.93
C GLU A 66 3.23 -1.07 -6.55
N ARG A 67 3.16 0.22 -6.90
CA ARG A 67 4.18 1.21 -6.56
C ARG A 67 4.36 1.42 -5.06
N LEU A 68 3.34 1.14 -4.25
CA LEU A 68 3.45 1.29 -2.79
C LEU A 68 4.25 0.14 -2.17
N THR A 69 4.45 -0.98 -2.87
CA THR A 69 5.14 -2.18 -2.35
C THR A 69 6.55 -1.87 -1.85
N SER A 70 7.27 -0.94 -2.48
CA SER A 70 8.62 -0.53 -2.04
C SER A 70 8.62 0.04 -0.62
N TYR A 71 7.58 0.77 -0.24
CA TYR A 71 7.46 1.37 1.09
C TYR A 71 7.30 0.34 2.21
N ALA A 72 6.89 -0.91 1.91
CA ALA A 72 6.86 -2.01 2.88
C ALA A 72 8.26 -2.52 3.29
N VAL A 73 9.28 -2.24 2.47
CA VAL A 73 10.67 -2.66 2.71
C VAL A 73 11.49 -1.54 3.31
N GLU A 74 11.27 -0.30 2.86
CA GLU A 74 12.06 0.88 3.26
C GLU A 74 11.98 1.18 4.75
N ALA A 75 10.83 0.95 5.40
CA ALA A 75 10.69 1.07 6.86
C ALA A 75 11.64 0.14 7.65
N ARG A 76 12.11 -0.97 7.05
CA ARG A 76 13.05 -1.90 7.69
C ARG A 76 14.51 -1.49 7.54
N TYR A 77 14.82 -0.60 6.60
CA TYR A 77 16.19 -0.15 6.32
C TYR A 77 16.26 1.37 6.11
N PRO A 78 16.07 2.17 7.19
CA PRO A 78 16.16 3.63 7.10
C PRO A 78 17.52 4.07 6.55
N GLY A 79 17.54 4.91 5.51
CA GLY A 79 18.75 5.50 4.92
C GLY A 79 19.37 4.75 3.72
N LEU A 80 18.75 3.66 3.25
CA LEU A 80 19.15 2.96 2.02
C LEU A 80 18.51 3.54 0.75
N ALA A 81 17.36 4.20 0.89
CA ALA A 81 16.67 4.92 -0.17
C ALA A 81 16.94 6.43 -0.07
N PRO A 82 16.86 7.19 -1.18
CA PRO A 82 16.84 8.65 -1.11
C PRO A 82 15.64 9.13 -0.27
N PRO A 83 15.72 10.32 0.35
CA PRO A 83 14.59 10.90 1.07
C PRO A 83 13.35 11.00 0.18
N ILE A 84 12.18 10.67 0.73
CA ILE A 84 10.91 10.78 0.01
C ILE A 84 10.58 12.25 -0.24
N THR A 85 10.21 12.56 -1.48
CA THR A 85 9.75 13.90 -1.85
C THR A 85 8.27 14.10 -1.53
N ASP A 86 7.84 15.34 -1.32
CA ASP A 86 6.42 15.67 -1.15
C ASP A 86 5.57 15.16 -2.33
N ALA A 87 6.11 15.18 -3.56
CA ALA A 87 5.41 14.70 -4.75
C ALA A 87 5.18 13.17 -4.71
N GLU A 88 6.17 12.40 -4.28
CA GLU A 88 6.05 10.95 -4.11
C GLU A 88 5.07 10.60 -2.99
N TYR A 89 5.10 11.36 -1.88
CA TYR A 89 4.12 11.21 -0.80
C TYR A 89 2.68 11.51 -1.28
N GLN A 90 2.46 12.61 -1.99
CA GLN A 90 1.14 12.95 -2.54
C GLN A 90 0.66 11.90 -3.54
N GLU A 91 1.55 11.37 -4.38
CA GLU A 91 1.20 10.27 -5.27
C GLU A 91 0.83 9.00 -4.47
N ALA A 92 1.59 8.66 -3.43
CA ALA A 92 1.33 7.51 -2.60
C ALA A 92 -0.03 7.62 -1.89
N LEU A 93 -0.34 8.82 -1.38
CA LEU A 93 -1.62 9.12 -0.73
C LEU A 93 -2.79 8.91 -1.70
N GLN A 94 -2.70 9.50 -2.90
CA GLN A 94 -3.74 9.37 -3.91
C GLN A 94 -3.98 7.91 -4.32
N ILE A 95 -2.92 7.12 -4.43
CA ILE A 95 -3.03 5.69 -4.76
C ILE A 95 -3.72 4.93 -3.62
N ALA A 96 -3.32 5.17 -2.36
CA ALA A 96 -3.92 4.51 -1.21
C ALA A 96 -5.41 4.85 -1.05
N GLU A 97 -5.79 6.12 -1.22
CA GLU A 97 -7.18 6.57 -1.19
C GLU A 97 -8.04 5.91 -2.28
N ASN A 98 -7.49 5.76 -3.50
CA ASN A 98 -8.18 5.08 -4.59
C ASN A 98 -8.45 3.60 -4.28
N VAL A 99 -7.46 2.91 -3.70
CA VAL A 99 -7.61 1.50 -3.30
C VAL A 99 -8.63 1.38 -2.17
N LEU A 100 -8.57 2.26 -1.17
CA LEU A 100 -9.53 2.27 -0.07
C LEU A 100 -10.96 2.50 -0.56
N SER A 101 -11.17 3.54 -1.37
CA SER A 101 -12.49 3.87 -1.93
C SER A 101 -13.05 2.74 -2.78
N TRP A 102 -12.19 2.07 -3.55
CA TRP A 102 -12.59 0.89 -4.32
C TRP A 102 -12.98 -0.28 -3.40
N ALA A 103 -12.21 -0.57 -2.36
CA ALA A 103 -12.53 -1.64 -1.42
C ALA A 103 -13.85 -1.35 -0.68
N GLU A 104 -14.06 -0.12 -0.23
CA GLU A 104 -15.30 0.33 0.40
C GLU A 104 -16.51 0.19 -0.54
N SER A 105 -16.34 0.40 -1.84
CA SER A 105 -17.44 0.19 -2.81
C SER A 105 -17.88 -1.28 -2.94
N LEU A 106 -17.05 -2.23 -2.50
CA LEU A 106 -17.30 -3.67 -2.57
C LEU A 106 -17.73 -4.28 -1.23
N ILE A 107 -17.50 -3.58 -0.11
CA ILE A 107 -17.76 -4.06 1.24
C ILE A 107 -18.96 -3.28 1.80
N PRO A 108 -20.11 -3.95 2.04
CA PRO A 108 -21.35 -3.30 2.48
C PRO A 108 -21.33 -2.81 3.93
#